data_AF-A0A7S4W0E1-F1
#
_entry.id   AF-A0A7S4W0E1-F1
#
_cell.length_a   1.000
_cell.length_b   1.000
_cell.length_c   1.000
_cell.angle_alpha   90.00
_cell.angle_beta   90.00
_cell.angle_gamma   90.00
#
_symmetry.space_group_name_H-M   'P 1'
#
loop_
_entity.id
_entity.type
_entity.pdbx_description
1 polymer ?
#
loop_
_entity_poly.entity_id
_entity_poly.type
_entity_poly.pdbx_seq_one_letter_code
_entity_poly.pdbx_strand_id
1 'polypeptide(L)'
;GRDSHLRELTDVCLRARSMCPTEVVLVRGCSGSGKTSLVQTVIDRLRKDGFSFISGKFDQLQHTEPLSAIVSAFNEYFEVIENSGDERIHLTSTALLEATGDCAGVLAVSLPSLGKIIGGQCKVPAQVGVKEAQHRFEYAFRSMVKSMATPSNPLVLFLDDLQWADEYSLHLITDLVT
;
A
#
# COMPACT_ATOMS: atom_id res chain seq x y z
N GLY A 1 17.88 16.73 15.57
CA GLY A 1 16.75 17.19 16.40
C GLY A 1 15.43 16.72 15.79
N ARG A 2 14.28 16.83 16.47
CA ARG A 2 12.99 16.38 15.90
C ARG A 2 12.68 17.05 14.55
N ASP A 3 13.01 18.34 14.41
CA ASP A 3 12.80 19.10 13.17
C ASP A 3 13.72 18.69 12.02
N SER A 4 14.86 18.05 12.28
CA SER A 4 15.72 17.53 11.20
C SER A 4 15.13 16.24 10.63
N HIS A 5 14.62 15.34 11.48
CA HIS A 5 13.97 14.11 11.02
C HIS A 5 12.67 14.40 10.26
N LEU A 6 11.87 15.39 10.70
CA LEU A 6 10.67 15.81 9.96
C LEU A 6 11.01 16.30 8.55
N ARG A 7 12.06 17.11 8.43
CA ARG A 7 12.53 17.62 7.14
C ARG A 7 13.01 16.49 6.24
N GLU A 8 13.86 15.61 6.77
CA GLU A 8 14.38 14.47 6.01
C GLU A 8 13.27 13.58 5.45
N LEU A 9 12.27 13.22 6.28
CA LEU A 9 11.13 12.42 5.83
C LEU A 9 10.28 13.14 4.77
N THR A 10 10.07 14.44 4.93
CA THR A 10 9.32 15.24 3.96
C THR A 10 10.09 15.34 2.63
N ASP A 11 11.40 15.60 2.69
CA ASP A 11 12.27 15.74 1.53
C ASP A 11 12.31 14.45 0.70
N VAL A 12 12.36 13.28 1.36
CA VAL A 12 12.26 11.97 0.69
C VAL A 12 10.95 11.87 -0.12
N CYS A 13 9.81 12.18 0.49
CA CYS A 13 8.52 12.10 -0.21
C CYS A 13 8.44 13.09 -1.39
N LEU A 14 9.00 14.29 -1.24
CA LEU A 14 9.03 15.29 -2.32
C LEU A 14 9.95 14.89 -3.47
N ARG A 15 11.09 14.26 -3.18
CA ARG A 15 11.96 13.64 -4.21
C ARG A 15 11.27 12.48 -4.90
N ALA A 16 10.55 11.65 -4.15
CA ALA A 16 9.84 10.51 -4.71
C ALA A 16 8.78 10.93 -5.74
N ARG A 17 8.12 12.06 -5.51
CA ARG A 17 7.17 12.67 -6.45
C ARG A 17 7.81 13.15 -7.77
N SER A 18 9.10 13.51 -7.76
CA SER A 18 9.70 14.33 -8.82
C SER A 18 10.88 13.69 -9.56
N MET A 19 11.61 12.77 -8.93
CA MET A 19 12.90 12.26 -9.43
C MET A 19 13.07 10.74 -9.32
N CYS A 20 12.60 10.13 -8.23
CA CYS A 20 12.74 8.69 -7.96
C CYS A 20 11.38 8.06 -7.70
N PRO A 21 10.80 7.25 -8.62
CA PRO A 21 9.41 6.81 -8.49
C PRO A 21 9.12 5.95 -7.25
N THR A 22 10.16 5.42 -6.57
CA THR A 22 10.01 4.67 -5.32
C THR A 22 11.23 4.90 -4.42
N GLU A 23 11.00 5.33 -3.18
CA GLU A 23 12.02 5.46 -2.13
C GLU A 23 11.55 4.74 -0.86
N VAL A 24 12.51 4.20 -0.09
CA VAL A 24 12.24 3.52 1.20
C VAL A 24 12.97 4.24 2.30
N VAL A 25 12.26 4.52 3.40
CA VAL A 25 12.86 5.09 4.62
C VAL A 25 12.58 4.18 5.80
N LEU A 26 13.64 3.85 6.54
CA LEU A 26 13.53 3.07 7.76
C LEU A 26 13.72 3.96 8.99
N VAL A 27 12.66 4.14 9.77
CA VAL A 27 12.69 4.93 11.00
C VAL A 27 13.01 4.04 12.20
N ARG A 28 14.23 4.15 12.74
CA ARG A 28 14.68 3.39 13.90
C ARG A 28 14.72 4.24 15.17
N GLY A 29 14.43 3.63 16.30
CA GLY A 29 14.48 4.29 17.62
C GLY A 29 13.87 3.43 18.71
N CYS A 30 14.18 3.74 19.96
CA CYS A 30 13.67 3.01 21.12
C CYS A 30 12.13 3.00 21.17
N SER A 31 11.54 2.00 21.84
CA SER A 31 10.11 2.02 22.13
C SER A 31 9.76 3.30 22.91
N GLY A 32 8.62 3.91 22.60
CA GLY A 32 8.20 5.18 23.22
C GLY A 32 8.95 6.43 22.77
N SER A 33 9.92 6.35 21.82
CA SER A 33 10.65 7.55 21.34
C SER A 33 9.82 8.49 20.45
N GLY A 34 8.52 8.23 20.28
CA GLY A 34 7.60 9.05 19.48
C GLY A 34 7.74 8.90 17.96
N LYS A 35 8.18 7.72 17.46
CA LYS A 35 8.32 7.43 16.02
C LYS A 35 6.99 7.56 15.28
N THR A 36 5.94 6.89 15.76
CA THR A 36 4.59 6.96 15.18
C THR A 36 4.07 8.40 15.19
N SER A 37 4.29 9.16 16.27
CA SER A 37 3.90 10.58 16.32
C SER A 37 4.69 11.47 15.35
N LEU A 38 5.98 11.17 15.12
CA LEU A 38 6.80 11.86 14.13
C LEU A 38 6.24 11.61 12.73
N VAL A 39 5.97 10.35 12.39
CA VAL A 39 5.42 9.96 11.08
C VAL A 39 4.03 10.55 10.88
N GLN A 40 3.15 10.53 11.89
CA GLN A 40 1.82 11.16 11.80
C GLN A 40 1.92 12.65 11.48
N THR A 41 2.88 13.36 12.08
CA THR A 41 3.11 14.78 11.78
C THR A 41 3.50 14.99 10.31
N VAL A 42 4.29 14.09 9.73
CA VAL A 42 4.67 14.15 8.31
C VAL A 42 3.46 13.86 7.42
N ILE A 43 2.68 12.84 7.75
CA ILE A 43 1.47 12.45 7.01
C ILE A 43 0.48 13.62 6.94
N ASP A 44 0.24 14.30 8.06
CA ASP A 44 -0.70 15.43 8.11
C ASP A 44 -0.23 16.62 7.26
N ARG A 45 1.07 16.76 7.02
CA ARG A 45 1.63 17.75 6.09
C ARG A 45 1.47 17.28 4.65
N LEU A 46 1.91 16.07 4.34
CA LEU A 46 1.89 15.53 2.97
C LEU A 46 0.48 15.38 2.41
N ARG A 47 -0.53 15.07 3.25
CA ARG A 47 -1.94 15.05 2.81
C ARG A 47 -2.40 16.39 2.24
N LYS A 48 -1.92 17.51 2.79
CA LYS A 48 -2.23 18.85 2.28
C LYS A 48 -1.57 19.13 0.93
N ASP A 49 -0.48 18.43 0.64
CA ASP A 49 0.28 18.52 -0.61
C ASP A 49 -0.16 17.47 -1.65
N GLY A 50 -1.32 16.82 -1.44
CA GLY A 50 -1.95 15.90 -2.39
C GLY A 50 -1.44 14.46 -2.33
N PHE A 51 -0.74 14.06 -1.28
CA PHE A 51 -0.31 12.66 -1.10
C PHE A 51 -1.46 11.78 -0.59
N SER A 52 -1.60 10.61 -1.20
CA SER A 52 -2.38 9.50 -0.65
C SER A 52 -1.56 8.73 0.38
N PHE A 53 -2.25 8.18 1.38
CA PHE A 53 -1.60 7.54 2.51
C PHE A 53 -2.28 6.24 2.90
N ILE A 54 -1.48 5.20 3.09
CA ILE A 54 -1.89 3.87 3.54
C ILE A 54 -1.03 3.52 4.76
N SER A 55 -1.66 3.05 5.84
CA SER A 55 -0.96 2.68 7.07
C SER A 55 -1.30 1.26 7.47
N GLY A 56 -0.28 0.43 7.64
CA GLY A 56 -0.39 -0.89 8.25
C GLY A 56 0.42 -0.95 9.54
N LYS A 57 0.02 -1.81 10.45
CA LYS A 57 0.79 -2.11 11.67
C LYS A 57 0.87 -3.61 11.82
N PHE A 58 2.09 -4.13 11.95
CA PHE A 58 2.30 -5.54 12.27
C PHE A 58 2.06 -5.77 13.76
N ASP A 59 1.35 -6.85 14.08
CA ASP A 59 1.06 -7.26 15.45
C ASP A 59 1.79 -8.57 15.76
N GLN A 60 2.48 -8.61 16.90
CA GLN A 60 3.15 -9.79 17.43
C GLN A 60 2.19 -10.98 17.64
N LEU A 61 0.90 -10.74 17.82
CA LEU A 61 -0.09 -11.80 18.04
C LEU A 61 -0.71 -12.35 16.75
N GLN A 62 -0.52 -11.68 15.61
CA GLN A 62 -1.18 -12.02 14.33
C GLN A 62 -0.27 -12.74 13.33
N HIS A 63 0.73 -13.48 13.80
CA HIS A 63 1.68 -14.21 12.93
C HIS A 63 1.06 -15.35 12.10
N THR A 64 -0.23 -15.67 12.26
CA THR A 64 -0.85 -16.83 11.60
C THR A 64 -1.28 -16.54 10.16
N GLU A 65 -1.50 -15.28 9.80
CA GLU A 65 -1.93 -14.90 8.45
C GLU A 65 -0.89 -14.02 7.77
N PRO A 66 -0.26 -14.51 6.67
CA PRO A 66 0.68 -13.72 5.88
C PRO A 66 0.03 -12.45 5.35
N LEU A 67 0.82 -11.38 5.23
CA LEU A 67 0.40 -10.08 4.69
C LEU A 67 -0.69 -9.35 5.50
N SER A 68 -1.05 -9.81 6.71
CA SER A 68 -2.18 -9.28 7.48
C SER A 68 -2.19 -7.74 7.58
N ALA A 69 -1.07 -7.13 7.98
CA ALA A 69 -0.94 -5.68 8.09
C ALA A 69 -1.07 -4.94 6.76
N ILE A 70 -0.55 -5.53 5.67
CA ILE A 70 -0.62 -4.94 4.32
C ILE A 70 -2.04 -5.04 3.78
N VAL A 71 -2.64 -6.23 3.86
CA VAL A 71 -4.00 -6.49 3.40
C VAL A 71 -5.01 -5.61 4.15
N SER A 72 -4.88 -5.51 5.47
CA SER A 72 -5.73 -4.61 6.28
C SER A 72 -5.60 -3.16 5.82
N ALA A 73 -4.37 -2.67 5.67
CA ALA A 73 -4.12 -1.28 5.28
C ALA A 73 -4.71 -0.92 3.91
N PHE A 74 -4.56 -1.81 2.92
CA PHE A 74 -5.13 -1.60 1.60
C PHE A 74 -6.66 -1.75 1.60
N ASN A 75 -7.22 -2.67 2.38
CA ASN A 75 -8.67 -2.77 2.52
C ASN A 75 -9.27 -1.48 3.10
N GLU A 76 -8.70 -0.94 4.17
CA GLU A 76 -9.13 0.36 4.74
C GLU A 76 -9.04 1.48 3.71
N TYR A 77 -7.98 1.52 2.91
CA TYR A 77 -7.85 2.50 1.82
C TYR A 77 -8.95 2.37 0.76
N PHE A 78 -9.27 1.14 0.35
CA PHE A 78 -10.33 0.89 -0.62
C PHE A 78 -11.73 1.12 -0.03
N GLU A 79 -11.96 0.90 1.26
CA GLU A 79 -13.22 1.30 1.91
C GLU A 79 -13.47 2.80 1.81
N VAL A 80 -12.43 3.62 1.96
CA VAL A 80 -12.57 5.08 1.78
C VAL A 80 -12.95 5.41 0.33
N ILE A 81 -12.39 4.70 -0.65
CA ILE A 81 -12.72 4.90 -2.08
C ILE A 81 -14.15 4.45 -2.38
N GLU A 82 -14.56 3.29 -1.86
CA GLU A 82 -15.92 2.76 -1.95
C GLU A 82 -16.97 3.78 -1.47
N ASN A 83 -16.62 4.59 -0.47
CA ASN A 83 -17.50 5.62 0.11
C ASN A 83 -17.30 7.04 -0.47
N SER A 84 -16.50 7.20 -1.54
CA SER A 84 -16.11 8.51 -2.07
C SER A 84 -16.89 8.99 -3.31
N GLY A 85 -17.88 8.22 -3.74
CA GLY A 85 -18.79 8.54 -4.85
C GLY A 85 -18.45 7.83 -6.18
N ASP A 86 -19.45 7.71 -7.05
CA ASP A 86 -19.41 6.87 -8.25
C ASP A 86 -18.28 7.24 -9.23
N GLU A 87 -17.97 8.54 -9.39
CA GLU A 87 -16.91 9.00 -10.29
C GLU A 87 -15.52 8.49 -9.83
N ARG A 88 -15.23 8.60 -8.52
CA ARG A 88 -13.95 8.16 -7.97
C ARG A 88 -13.82 6.64 -7.98
N ILE A 89 -14.92 5.92 -7.74
CA ILE A 89 -14.97 4.47 -7.89
C ILE A 89 -14.68 4.08 -9.34
N HIS A 90 -15.32 4.72 -10.32
CA HIS A 90 -15.16 4.41 -11.74
C HIS A 90 -13.74 4.67 -12.24
N LEU A 91 -13.17 5.84 -11.91
CA LEU A 91 -11.78 6.19 -12.26
C LEU A 91 -10.79 5.20 -11.64
N THR A 92 -10.98 4.87 -10.35
CA THR A 92 -10.10 3.92 -9.65
C THR A 92 -10.21 2.52 -10.26
N SER A 93 -11.43 2.02 -10.47
CA SER A 93 -11.67 0.70 -11.06
C SER A 93 -11.03 0.58 -12.44
N THR A 94 -11.22 1.58 -13.30
CA THR A 94 -10.65 1.60 -14.66
C THR A 94 -9.13 1.51 -14.62
N ALA A 95 -8.47 2.39 -13.84
CA ALA A 95 -7.02 2.40 -13.72
C ALA A 95 -6.45 1.08 -13.14
N LEU A 96 -7.16 0.47 -12.19
CA LEU A 96 -6.76 -0.80 -11.60
C LEU A 96 -6.90 -1.96 -12.58
N LEU A 97 -8.02 -2.06 -13.29
CA LEU A 97 -8.26 -3.11 -14.29
C LEU A 97 -7.28 -3.01 -15.46
N GLU A 98 -6.98 -1.80 -15.93
CA GLU A 98 -5.97 -1.58 -16.98
C GLU A 98 -4.57 -2.03 -16.54
N ALA A 99 -4.19 -1.76 -15.29
CA ALA A 99 -2.86 -2.11 -14.78
C ALA A 99 -2.71 -3.60 -14.42
N THR A 100 -3.76 -4.22 -13.88
CA THR A 100 -3.70 -5.58 -13.33
C THR A 100 -4.19 -6.65 -14.30
N GLY A 101 -4.98 -6.28 -15.31
CA GLY A 101 -5.51 -7.17 -16.34
C GLY A 101 -6.26 -8.37 -15.76
N ASP A 102 -6.02 -9.56 -16.31
CA ASP A 102 -6.65 -10.81 -15.85
C ASP A 102 -6.26 -11.19 -14.40
N CYS A 103 -5.21 -10.59 -13.81
CA CYS A 103 -4.79 -10.88 -12.45
C CYS A 103 -5.56 -10.08 -11.39
N ALA A 104 -6.40 -9.12 -11.79
CA ALA A 104 -7.24 -8.32 -10.88
C ALA A 104 -8.08 -9.18 -9.92
N GLY A 105 -8.62 -10.29 -10.42
CA GLY A 105 -9.43 -11.23 -9.63
C GLY A 105 -8.65 -11.87 -8.48
N VAL A 106 -7.33 -11.99 -8.57
CA VAL A 106 -6.49 -12.55 -7.50
C VAL A 106 -6.44 -11.59 -6.32
N LEU A 107 -6.37 -10.28 -6.58
CA LEU A 107 -6.40 -9.26 -5.53
C LEU A 107 -7.77 -9.18 -4.85
N ALA A 108 -8.86 -9.32 -5.60
CA ALA A 108 -10.22 -9.24 -5.05
C ALA A 108 -10.52 -10.32 -4.01
N VAL A 109 -9.86 -11.48 -4.08
CA VAL A 109 -9.99 -12.55 -3.08
C VAL A 109 -9.39 -12.13 -1.74
N SER A 110 -8.26 -11.41 -1.76
CA SER A 110 -7.56 -10.96 -0.55
C SER A 110 -7.99 -9.58 -0.08
N LEU A 111 -8.54 -8.76 -0.97
CA LEU A 111 -8.95 -7.37 -0.71
C LEU A 111 -10.45 -7.19 -1.00
N PRO A 112 -11.35 -7.55 -0.07
CA PRO A 112 -12.79 -7.51 -0.31
C PRO A 112 -13.30 -6.13 -0.76
N SER A 113 -12.78 -5.05 -0.18
CA SER A 113 -13.19 -3.68 -0.50
C SER A 113 -12.77 -3.27 -1.91
N LEU A 114 -11.61 -3.75 -2.37
CA LEU A 114 -11.21 -3.65 -3.77
C LEU A 114 -12.17 -4.44 -4.68
N GLY A 115 -12.54 -5.66 -4.28
CA GLY A 115 -13.48 -6.50 -5.03
C GLY A 115 -14.82 -5.82 -5.31
N LYS A 116 -15.30 -4.97 -4.39
CA LYS A 116 -16.51 -4.16 -4.60
C LYS A 116 -16.31 -3.00 -5.57
N ILE A 117 -15.12 -2.38 -5.59
CA ILE A 117 -14.77 -1.28 -6.50
C ILE A 117 -14.67 -1.78 -7.95
N ILE A 118 -13.95 -2.88 -8.17
CA ILE A 118 -13.78 -3.46 -9.51
C ILE A 118 -14.96 -4.33 -9.94
N GLY A 119 -15.84 -4.70 -9.00
CA GLY A 119 -17.05 -5.47 -9.25
C GLY A 119 -16.80 -6.85 -9.88
N GLY A 120 -17.87 -7.44 -10.42
CA GLY A 120 -17.80 -8.70 -11.18
C GLY A 120 -17.10 -8.60 -12.55
N GLN A 121 -16.36 -7.52 -12.81
CA GLN A 121 -15.61 -7.30 -14.05
C GLN A 121 -14.38 -8.22 -14.13
N CYS A 122 -13.94 -8.77 -13.00
CA CYS A 122 -12.85 -9.73 -12.92
C CYS A 122 -13.35 -11.16 -13.05
N LYS A 123 -12.62 -11.97 -13.82
CA LYS A 123 -12.84 -13.41 -13.81
C LYS A 123 -12.41 -13.98 -12.46
N VAL A 124 -13.16 -14.98 -11.99
CA VAL A 124 -12.70 -15.79 -10.86
C VAL A 124 -11.35 -16.40 -11.22
N PRO A 125 -10.31 -16.24 -10.39
CA PRO A 125 -9.00 -16.81 -10.68
C PRO A 125 -9.11 -18.32 -10.89
N ALA A 126 -8.48 -18.83 -11.95
CA ALA A 126 -8.35 -20.26 -12.14
C ALA A 126 -7.62 -20.89 -10.94
N GLN A 127 -8.07 -22.05 -10.49
CA GLN A 127 -7.32 -22.82 -9.49
C GLN A 127 -5.99 -23.25 -10.10
N VAL A 128 -4.91 -22.74 -9.52
CA VAL A 128 -3.52 -23.01 -9.93
C VAL A 128 -2.73 -23.48 -8.72
N GLY A 129 -1.50 -23.98 -8.95
CA GLY A 129 -0.60 -24.32 -7.87
C GLY A 129 -0.22 -23.09 -7.02
N VAL A 130 0.17 -23.32 -5.76
CA VAL A 130 0.47 -22.27 -4.77
C VAL A 130 1.47 -21.23 -5.29
N LYS A 131 2.56 -21.67 -5.93
CA LYS A 131 3.59 -20.76 -6.47
C LYS A 131 3.07 -19.84 -7.57
N GLU A 132 2.25 -20.38 -8.46
CA GLU A 132 1.65 -19.61 -9.55
C GLU A 132 0.64 -18.60 -9.01
N ALA A 133 -0.13 -18.97 -7.97
CA ALA A 133 -1.03 -18.06 -7.29
C ALA A 133 -0.26 -16.90 -6.62
N GLN A 134 0.86 -17.19 -5.96
CA GLN A 134 1.74 -16.19 -5.36
C GLN A 134 2.30 -15.21 -6.40
N HIS A 135 2.89 -15.69 -7.49
CA HIS A 135 3.42 -14.83 -8.54
C HIS A 135 2.35 -13.93 -9.17
N ARG A 136 1.14 -14.45 -9.40
CA ARG A 136 0.01 -13.65 -9.91
C ARG A 136 -0.42 -12.58 -8.92
N PHE A 137 -0.44 -12.90 -7.63
CA PHE A 137 -0.74 -11.95 -6.58
C PHE A 137 0.32 -10.85 -6.52
N GLU A 138 1.61 -11.21 -6.45
CA GLU A 138 2.74 -10.26 -6.41
C GLU A 138 2.73 -9.32 -7.62
N TYR A 139 2.55 -9.87 -8.82
CA TYR A 139 2.40 -9.09 -10.05
C TYR A 139 1.23 -8.10 -9.95
N ALA A 140 0.04 -8.60 -9.61
CA ALA A 140 -1.15 -7.78 -9.53
C ALA A 140 -1.01 -6.69 -8.46
N PHE A 141 -0.47 -7.03 -7.30
CA PHE A 141 -0.28 -6.11 -6.19
C PHE A 141 0.68 -4.99 -6.57
N ARG A 142 1.82 -5.30 -7.19
CA ARG A 142 2.76 -4.29 -7.69
C ARG A 142 2.12 -3.41 -8.75
N SER A 143 1.39 -3.98 -9.70
CA SER A 143 0.71 -3.22 -10.76
C SER A 143 -0.36 -2.29 -10.18
N MET A 144 -1.13 -2.75 -9.20
CA MET A 144 -2.10 -1.94 -8.44
C MET A 144 -1.43 -0.77 -7.73
N VAL A 145 -0.36 -1.04 -6.97
CA VAL A 145 0.36 0.03 -6.24
C VAL A 145 0.91 1.07 -7.21
N LYS A 146 1.50 0.64 -8.34
CA LYS A 146 2.01 1.53 -9.38
C LYS A 146 0.92 2.36 -10.06
N SER A 147 -0.27 1.80 -10.29
CA SER A 147 -1.36 2.57 -10.93
C SER A 147 -1.97 3.61 -9.99
N MET A 148 -1.92 3.38 -8.67
CA MET A 148 -2.37 4.33 -7.66
C MET A 148 -1.36 5.43 -7.35
N ALA A 149 -0.05 5.13 -7.46
CA ALA A 149 1.03 6.05 -7.13
C ALA A 149 1.42 6.95 -8.32
N THR A 150 0.60 7.95 -8.61
CA THR A 150 0.83 8.87 -9.75
C THR A 150 1.53 10.16 -9.31
N PRO A 151 2.16 10.93 -10.21
CA PRO A 151 2.73 12.23 -9.86
C PRO A 151 1.71 13.24 -9.30
N SER A 152 0.44 13.15 -9.73
CA SER A 152 -0.66 13.98 -9.25
C SER A 152 -1.25 13.50 -7.92
N ASN A 153 -1.07 12.23 -7.58
CA ASN A 153 -1.50 11.65 -6.32
C ASN A 153 -0.45 10.63 -5.83
N PRO A 154 0.70 11.09 -5.31
CA PRO A 154 1.76 10.18 -4.89
C PRO A 154 1.32 9.39 -3.65
N LEU A 155 1.76 8.15 -3.56
CA LEU A 155 1.36 7.24 -2.50
C LEU A 155 2.47 7.07 -1.45
N VAL A 156 2.11 7.19 -0.18
CA VAL A 156 2.96 6.81 0.96
C VAL A 156 2.36 5.60 1.65
N LEU A 157 3.10 4.49 1.65
CA LEU A 157 2.80 3.30 2.45
C LEU A 157 3.66 3.33 3.73
N PHE A 158 3.02 3.45 4.88
CA PHE A 158 3.68 3.36 6.17
C PHE A 158 3.36 2.02 6.83
N LEU A 159 4.40 1.35 7.33
CA LEU A 159 4.29 0.07 8.02
C LEU A 159 4.99 0.19 9.37
N ASP A 160 4.23 0.10 10.45
CA ASP A 160 4.76 0.15 11.82
C ASP A 160 5.08 -1.26 12.33
N ASP A 161 6.00 -1.32 13.29
CA ASP A 161 6.44 -2.55 13.95
C ASP A 161 6.94 -3.67 13.00
N LEU A 162 7.70 -3.29 11.95
CA LEU A 162 8.29 -4.20 10.95
C LEU A 162 9.05 -5.41 11.52
N GLN A 163 9.55 -5.34 12.77
CA GLN A 163 10.17 -6.50 13.43
C GLN A 163 9.23 -7.70 13.60
N TRP A 164 7.92 -7.49 13.50
CA TRP A 164 6.89 -8.55 13.57
C TRP A 164 6.39 -9.00 12.19
N ALA A 165 6.92 -8.47 11.09
CA ALA A 165 6.52 -8.86 9.75
C ALA A 165 6.92 -10.31 9.44
N ASP A 166 6.03 -11.04 8.76
CA ASP A 166 6.33 -12.36 8.21
C ASP A 166 7.26 -12.27 6.98
N GLU A 167 7.91 -13.38 6.62
CA GLU A 167 8.86 -13.42 5.50
C GLU A 167 8.22 -13.04 4.17
N TYR A 168 6.96 -13.42 3.96
CA TYR A 168 6.25 -13.12 2.71
C TYR A 168 5.88 -11.64 2.61
N SER A 169 5.50 -11.00 3.72
CA SER A 169 5.35 -9.54 3.80
C SER A 169 6.64 -8.81 3.46
N LEU A 170 7.77 -9.22 4.03
CA LEU A 170 9.07 -8.60 3.74
C LEU A 170 9.48 -8.79 2.29
N HIS A 171 9.21 -9.97 1.71
CA HIS A 171 9.43 -10.23 0.30
C HIS A 171 8.60 -9.28 -0.58
N LEU A 172 7.31 -9.17 -0.33
CA LEU A 172 6.41 -8.29 -1.09
C LEU A 172 6.82 -6.81 -1.00
N ILE A 173 7.24 -6.34 0.18
CA ILE A 173 7.78 -4.99 0.37
C ILE A 173 9.05 -4.78 -0.47
N THR A 174 9.93 -5.78 -0.50
CA THR A 174 11.16 -5.74 -1.30
C THR A 174 10.83 -5.69 -2.80
N ASP A 175 9.85 -6.49 -3.24
CA ASP A 175 9.41 -6.55 -4.63
C ASP A 175 8.74 -5.25 -5.12
N LEU A 176 8.19 -4.43 -4.22
CA LEU A 176 7.67 -3.11 -4.56
C LEU A 176 8.76 -2.09 -4.87
N VAL A 177 9.96 -2.28 -4.32
CA VAL A 177 11.04 -1.27 -4.33
C VAL A 177 12.14 -1.59 -5.34
N THR A 178 12.08 -2.76 -5.96
CA THR A 178 12.96 -3.23 -7.06
C THR A 178 12.25 -3.22 -8.41
#